data_AF-A0A7Y4REZ9-F1
#
_entry.id   AF-A0A7Y4REZ9-F1
#
_cell.length_a   1.000
_cell.length_b   1.000
_cell.length_c   1.000
_cell.angle_alpha   90.00
_cell.angle_beta   90.00
_cell.angle_gamma   90.00
#
_symmetry.space_group_name_H-M   'P 1'
#
loop_
_entity.id
_entity.type
_entity.pdbx_description
1 polymer ?
#
loop_
_entity_poly.entity_id
_entity_poly.type
_entity_poly.pdbx_seq_one_letter_code
_entity_poly.pdbx_strand_id
1 'polypeptide(L)'
;MSYSEFRPQPTSSQVVKCFWTLEEDQAAYNSDEILPDSYMELVVNFGAPLILETERGARSEMPRIFLKGLTKKPLRLRATGLAQLVGVRLHPWAMSNLFGIEADQANVPIIPHNGIILRDFAHALELSAQRSDLTETIACLQEIVSNTTRSAQVDITPIQSAIELLYATQGKMRMTEIAAQAYLSSSQFERRFKRVTGVSPKTLTRLIRFEGVRNRLTVDPYASPSDLTHDFGYTDQAHLIHDFKAFANRTPGAFAASVAQQPNAEFLQYT
;
A
#
# COMPACT_ATOMS: atom_id res chain seq x y z
N MET A 1 -18.11 -0.59 -10.94
CA MET A 1 -16.81 -0.96 -10.38
C MET A 1 -16.78 -2.47 -10.21
N SER A 2 -15.78 -3.14 -10.77
CA SER A 2 -15.47 -4.56 -10.55
C SER A 2 -14.12 -4.64 -9.87
N TYR A 3 -14.07 -5.24 -8.67
CA TYR A 3 -12.84 -5.44 -7.91
C TYR A 3 -12.74 -6.90 -7.48
N SER A 4 -11.55 -7.48 -7.56
CA SER A 4 -11.32 -8.86 -7.13
C SER A 4 -9.92 -9.05 -6.60
N GLU A 5 -9.78 -9.85 -5.53
CA GLU A 5 -8.49 -10.22 -4.96
C GLU A 5 -8.16 -11.69 -5.18
N PHE A 6 -6.88 -11.95 -5.45
CA PHE A 6 -6.33 -13.27 -5.69
C PHE A 6 -5.19 -13.52 -4.70
N ARG A 7 -5.22 -14.69 -4.06
CA ARG A 7 -4.18 -15.08 -3.11
C ARG A 7 -2.86 -15.36 -3.82
N PRO A 8 -1.71 -15.03 -3.21
CA PRO A 8 -0.41 -15.37 -3.76
C PRO A 8 -0.13 -16.87 -3.63
N GLN A 9 0.78 -17.38 -4.48
CA GLN A 9 1.34 -18.71 -4.32
C GLN A 9 2.20 -18.77 -3.04
N PRO A 10 2.32 -19.94 -2.37
CA PRO A 10 3.10 -20.07 -1.12
C PRO A 10 4.54 -19.57 -1.22
N THR A 11 5.17 -19.69 -2.40
CA THR A 11 6.54 -19.20 -2.65
C THR A 11 6.67 -17.68 -2.67
N SER A 12 5.56 -16.97 -2.85
CA SER A 12 5.50 -15.50 -2.96
C SER A 12 4.77 -14.84 -1.78
N SER A 13 4.12 -15.60 -0.90
CA SER A 13 3.31 -15.07 0.20
C SER A 13 4.11 -14.34 1.28
N GLN A 14 5.44 -14.50 1.29
CA GLN A 14 6.33 -13.75 2.20
C GLN A 14 6.56 -12.30 1.74
N VAL A 15 6.30 -11.98 0.47
CA VAL A 15 6.52 -10.63 -0.10
C VAL A 15 5.25 -10.04 -0.69
N VAL A 16 4.31 -10.89 -1.15
CA VAL A 16 3.00 -10.51 -1.67
C VAL A 16 1.92 -10.78 -0.63
N LYS A 17 1.09 -9.77 -0.38
CA LYS A 17 -0.14 -9.90 0.41
C LYS A 17 -1.28 -10.48 -0.43
N CYS A 18 -1.53 -9.88 -1.59
CA CYS A 18 -2.51 -10.34 -2.58
C CYS A 18 -2.20 -9.72 -3.94
N PHE A 19 -2.79 -10.30 -4.98
CA PHE A 19 -2.96 -9.65 -6.27
C PHE A 19 -4.39 -9.13 -6.35
N TRP A 20 -4.63 -8.05 -7.08
CA TRP A 20 -5.96 -7.49 -7.22
C TRP A 20 -6.20 -6.96 -8.63
N THR A 21 -7.47 -6.93 -9.04
CA THR A 21 -7.92 -6.32 -10.29
C THR A 21 -8.95 -5.24 -9.98
N LEU A 22 -8.95 -4.17 -10.78
CA LEU A 22 -9.94 -3.10 -10.72
C LEU A 22 -10.37 -2.72 -12.14
N GLU A 23 -11.68 -2.75 -12.40
CA GLU A 23 -12.27 -2.16 -13.60
C GLU A 23 -13.35 -1.14 -13.21
N GLU A 24 -13.17 0.11 -13.62
CA GLU A 24 -14.05 1.21 -13.24
C GLU A 24 -14.11 2.34 -14.28
N ASP A 25 -15.31 2.83 -14.57
CA ASP A 25 -15.53 3.92 -15.53
C ASP A 25 -15.42 5.31 -14.86
N GLN A 26 -15.03 6.29 -15.67
CA GLN A 26 -14.63 7.66 -15.36
C GLN A 26 -15.58 8.41 -14.39
N ALA A 27 -16.89 8.16 -14.48
CA ALA A 27 -17.89 8.87 -13.68
C ALA A 27 -17.81 8.57 -12.17
N ALA A 28 -17.16 7.47 -11.76
CA ALA A 28 -17.06 7.04 -10.37
C ALA A 28 -15.66 7.19 -9.76
N TYR A 29 -14.57 6.98 -10.52
CA TYR A 29 -13.20 7.03 -9.99
C TYR A 29 -12.71 8.43 -9.60
N ASN A 30 -13.36 9.50 -10.08
CA ASN A 30 -12.79 10.86 -10.11
C ASN A 30 -13.06 11.75 -8.88
N SER A 31 -13.62 11.24 -7.79
CA SER A 31 -13.87 12.01 -6.55
C SER A 31 -12.99 11.64 -5.36
N ASP A 32 -12.29 10.51 -5.40
CA ASP A 32 -11.81 9.90 -4.15
C ASP A 32 -10.29 10.00 -4.00
N GLU A 33 -9.87 10.45 -2.83
CA GLU A 33 -8.47 10.41 -2.44
C GLU A 33 -8.09 8.97 -2.09
N ILE A 34 -7.04 8.44 -2.72
CA ILE A 34 -6.46 7.15 -2.34
C ILE A 34 -5.73 7.37 -1.02
N LEU A 35 -6.29 6.82 0.06
CA LEU A 35 -5.76 6.98 1.39
C LEU A 35 -4.46 6.15 1.55
N PRO A 36 -3.55 6.58 2.43
CA PRO A 36 -2.36 5.79 2.75
C PRO A 36 -2.69 4.39 3.27
N ASP A 37 -1.96 3.39 2.80
CA ASP A 37 -2.02 2.01 3.28
C ASP A 37 -0.67 1.58 3.85
N SER A 38 -0.69 0.63 4.77
CA SER A 38 0.55 0.06 5.31
C SER A 38 1.26 -0.90 4.34
N TYR A 39 0.76 -1.07 3.11
CA TYR A 39 1.35 -1.89 2.05
C TYR A 39 1.81 -1.03 0.87
N MET A 40 2.77 -1.56 0.12
CA MET A 40 3.19 -1.01 -1.17
C MET A 40 2.39 -1.66 -2.30
N GLU A 41 2.30 -1.02 -3.46
CA GLU A 41 1.56 -1.57 -4.59
C GLU A 41 2.31 -1.40 -5.89
N LEU A 42 2.55 -2.49 -6.60
CA LEU A 42 2.97 -2.46 -8.00
C LEU A 42 1.72 -2.51 -8.86
N VAL A 43 1.48 -1.48 -9.66
CA VAL A 43 0.24 -1.32 -10.42
C VAL A 43 0.55 -1.27 -11.91
N VAL A 44 -0.29 -1.94 -12.68
CA VAL A 44 -0.28 -1.99 -14.14
C VAL A 44 -1.61 -1.47 -14.64
N ASN A 45 -1.58 -0.48 -15.53
CA ASN A 45 -2.75 0.13 -16.14
C ASN A 45 -2.89 -0.26 -17.63
N PHE A 46 -3.93 -1.04 -17.90
CA PHE A 46 -4.35 -1.46 -19.24
C PHE A 46 -5.37 -0.51 -19.86
N GLY A 47 -6.06 0.28 -19.03
CA GLY A 47 -7.12 1.18 -19.44
C GLY A 47 -6.61 2.54 -19.92
N ALA A 48 -7.49 3.53 -19.79
CA ALA A 48 -7.20 4.92 -20.08
C ALA A 48 -6.08 5.47 -19.17
N PRO A 49 -5.30 6.46 -19.62
CA PRO A 49 -4.25 7.08 -18.80
C PRO A 49 -4.73 7.52 -17.42
N LEU A 50 -3.89 7.29 -16.41
CA LEU A 50 -4.06 7.80 -15.06
C LEU A 50 -3.28 9.10 -14.91
N ILE A 51 -3.89 10.11 -14.29
CA ILE A 51 -3.28 11.41 -14.00
C ILE A 51 -3.10 11.53 -12.49
N LEU A 52 -1.85 11.75 -12.06
CA LEU A 52 -1.56 12.14 -10.69
C LEU A 52 -1.73 13.65 -10.54
N GLU A 53 -2.52 14.05 -9.55
CA GLU A 53 -2.70 15.45 -9.16
C GLU A 53 -2.03 15.69 -7.80
N THR A 54 -1.04 16.58 -7.78
CA THR A 54 -0.33 16.96 -6.55
C THR A 54 -1.17 17.90 -5.70
N GLU A 55 -0.83 18.07 -4.41
CA GLU A 55 -1.47 19.06 -3.53
C GLU A 55 -1.40 20.50 -4.09
N ARG A 56 -0.39 20.81 -4.93
CA ARG A 56 -0.21 22.12 -5.57
C ARG A 56 -0.98 22.26 -6.91
N GLY A 57 -1.78 21.27 -7.29
CA GLY A 57 -2.56 21.25 -8.53
C GLY A 57 -1.76 20.90 -9.78
N ALA A 58 -0.45 20.63 -9.67
CA ALA A 58 0.31 20.11 -10.81
C ALA A 58 -0.19 18.71 -11.17
N ARG A 59 -0.34 18.46 -12.49
CA ARG A 59 -0.84 17.22 -13.05
C ARG A 59 0.23 16.55 -13.90
N SER A 60 0.40 15.26 -13.73
CA SER A 60 1.32 14.45 -14.54
C SER A 60 0.68 13.12 -14.89
N GLU A 61 0.83 12.71 -16.15
CA GLU A 61 0.45 11.36 -16.56
C GLU A 61 1.34 10.33 -15.86
N MET A 62 0.70 9.28 -15.37
CA MET A 62 1.35 8.16 -14.72
C MET A 62 1.89 7.19 -15.77
N PRO A 63 3.07 6.60 -15.55
CA PRO A 63 3.51 5.46 -16.34
C PRO A 63 2.46 4.34 -16.31
N ARG A 64 2.39 3.53 -17.37
CA ARG A 64 1.50 2.35 -17.38
C ARG A 64 1.85 1.33 -16.30
N ILE A 65 3.11 1.28 -15.88
CA ILE A 65 3.60 0.42 -14.80
C ILE A 65 4.30 1.29 -13.79
N PHE A 66 3.86 1.24 -12.54
CA PHE A 66 4.45 2.06 -11.48
C PHE A 66 4.37 1.37 -10.12
N LEU A 67 5.32 1.71 -9.24
CA LEU A 67 5.33 1.27 -7.86
C LEU A 67 4.88 2.41 -6.95
N LYS A 68 3.75 2.23 -6.26
CA LYS A 68 3.27 3.07 -5.16
C LYS A 68 3.96 2.60 -3.86
N GLY A 69 4.81 3.46 -3.30
CA GLY A 69 5.40 3.26 -1.98
C GLY A 69 4.45 3.63 -0.83
N LEU A 70 4.94 3.51 0.40
CA LEU A 70 4.20 3.97 1.58
C LEU A 70 4.10 5.50 1.59
N THR A 71 2.87 6.02 1.67
CA THR A 71 2.60 7.45 1.72
C THR A 71 2.23 7.91 3.13
N LYS A 72 2.40 9.21 3.39
CA LYS A 72 1.93 9.85 4.64
C LYS A 72 0.70 10.72 4.41
N LYS A 73 0.28 10.85 3.16
CA LYS A 73 -0.72 11.78 2.66
C LYS A 73 -1.55 11.07 1.59
N PRO A 74 -2.84 11.39 1.45
CA PRO A 74 -3.65 10.85 0.38
C PRO A 74 -3.09 11.23 -0.99
N LEU A 75 -3.31 10.36 -1.98
CA LEU A 75 -2.99 10.61 -3.39
C LEU A 75 -4.27 10.89 -4.17
N ARG A 76 -4.20 11.75 -5.19
CA ARG A 76 -5.28 11.96 -6.15
C ARG A 76 -4.86 11.39 -7.49
N LEU A 77 -5.33 10.18 -7.79
CA LEU A 77 -5.20 9.58 -9.12
C LEU A 77 -6.54 9.73 -9.84
N ARG A 78 -6.49 10.14 -11.11
CA ARG A 78 -7.67 10.38 -11.94
C ARG A 78 -7.56 9.58 -13.23
N ALA A 79 -8.52 8.72 -13.50
CA ALA A 79 -8.63 8.05 -14.79
C ALA A 79 -9.24 9.00 -15.83
N THR A 80 -8.65 9.03 -17.02
CA THR A 80 -9.15 9.82 -18.17
C THR A 80 -10.27 9.13 -18.95
N GLY A 81 -10.67 7.93 -18.53
CA GLY A 81 -11.67 7.06 -19.15
C GLY A 81 -11.82 5.78 -18.30
N LEU A 82 -12.12 4.65 -18.95
CA LEU A 82 -12.17 3.33 -18.29
C LEU A 82 -10.81 2.98 -17.67
N ALA A 83 -10.75 2.87 -16.34
CA ALA A 83 -9.61 2.33 -15.61
C ALA A 83 -9.66 0.81 -15.64
N GLN A 84 -8.56 0.17 -16.04
CA GLN A 84 -8.38 -1.28 -15.97
C GLN A 84 -7.02 -1.55 -15.35
N LEU A 85 -7.01 -1.82 -14.06
CA LEU A 85 -5.81 -1.96 -13.26
C LEU A 85 -5.63 -3.40 -12.80
N VAL A 86 -4.39 -3.86 -12.83
CA VAL A 86 -3.94 -5.04 -12.10
C VAL A 86 -2.86 -4.60 -11.13
N GLY A 87 -2.99 -4.98 -9.88
CA GLY A 87 -2.04 -4.64 -8.84
C GLY A 87 -1.51 -5.84 -8.08
N VAL A 88 -0.30 -5.68 -7.56
CA VAL A 88 0.31 -6.57 -6.58
C VAL A 88 0.47 -5.79 -5.30
N ARG A 89 -0.26 -6.19 -4.25
CA ARG A 89 -0.10 -5.63 -2.91
C ARG A 89 1.09 -6.29 -2.25
N LEU A 90 2.11 -5.50 -1.96
CA LEU A 90 3.42 -5.92 -1.49
C LEU A 90 3.64 -5.53 -0.04
N HIS A 91 4.25 -6.43 0.74
CA HIS A 91 4.70 -6.08 2.08
C HIS A 91 5.78 -4.97 2.01
N PRO A 92 5.91 -4.10 3.05
CA PRO A 92 6.84 -2.97 3.03
C PRO A 92 8.32 -3.33 2.81
N TRP A 93 8.69 -4.59 3.08
CA TRP A 93 10.05 -5.08 2.87
C TRP A 93 10.28 -5.69 1.48
N ALA A 94 9.21 -5.89 0.71
CA ALA A 94 9.28 -6.54 -0.59
C ALA A 94 10.05 -5.72 -1.62
N MET A 95 10.13 -4.38 -1.50
CA MET A 95 10.83 -3.52 -2.46
C MET A 95 12.32 -3.86 -2.53
N SER A 96 13.00 -3.97 -1.37
CA SER A 96 14.42 -4.34 -1.34
C SER A 96 14.63 -5.80 -1.75
N ASN A 97 13.69 -6.69 -1.45
CA ASN A 97 13.75 -8.11 -1.81
C ASN A 97 13.62 -8.31 -3.33
N LEU A 98 12.58 -7.72 -3.93
CA LEU A 98 12.22 -7.94 -5.33
C LEU A 98 13.01 -7.08 -6.31
N PHE A 99 13.31 -5.84 -5.95
CA PHE A 99 13.86 -4.87 -6.91
C PHE A 99 15.29 -4.44 -6.59
N GLY A 100 15.83 -4.82 -5.43
CA GLY A 100 17.12 -4.30 -4.96
C GLY A 100 17.14 -2.78 -4.79
N ILE A 101 15.96 -2.16 -4.73
CA ILE A 101 15.79 -0.71 -4.57
C ILE A 101 15.70 -0.40 -3.08
N GLU A 102 16.51 0.57 -2.65
CA GLU A 102 16.40 1.16 -1.33
C GLU A 102 15.33 2.25 -1.36
N ALA A 103 14.40 2.17 -0.42
CA ALA A 103 13.25 3.05 -0.41
C ALA A 103 13.60 4.50 0.01
N ASP A 104 14.82 4.75 0.51
CA ASP A 104 15.32 6.10 0.77
C ASP A 104 15.76 6.83 -0.53
N GLN A 105 16.19 6.09 -1.55
CA GLN A 105 16.47 6.60 -2.89
C GLN A 105 15.17 6.85 -3.66
N ALA A 106 14.07 6.19 -3.26
CA ALA A 106 12.81 6.27 -3.98
C ALA A 106 12.21 7.67 -3.98
N ASN A 107 12.31 8.45 -2.87
CA ASN A 107 11.88 9.85 -2.62
C ASN A 107 10.61 10.40 -3.32
N VAL A 108 9.90 9.55 -4.04
CA VAL A 108 8.78 9.77 -4.91
C VAL A 108 7.82 8.65 -4.53
N PRO A 109 6.58 8.97 -4.16
CA PRO A 109 5.59 7.97 -3.77
C PRO A 109 5.26 7.00 -4.90
N ILE A 110 5.66 7.35 -6.13
CA ILE A 110 5.45 6.63 -7.36
C ILE A 110 6.80 6.54 -8.08
N ILE A 111 7.35 5.35 -8.22
CA ILE A 111 8.60 5.15 -8.97
C ILE A 111 8.22 4.77 -10.41
N PRO A 112 8.51 5.63 -11.42
CA PRO A 112 8.51 5.22 -12.82
C PRO A 112 9.68 4.27 -12.99
N HIS A 113 9.44 3.03 -13.38
CA HIS A 113 10.56 2.11 -13.48
C HIS A 113 11.19 2.11 -14.86
N ASN A 114 12.49 2.39 -14.90
CA ASN A 114 13.36 2.30 -16.06
C ASN A 114 14.52 1.28 -15.86
N GLY A 115 14.57 0.58 -14.72
CA GLY A 115 15.61 -0.40 -14.39
C GLY A 115 15.39 -1.82 -14.95
N ILE A 116 16.43 -2.64 -14.91
CA ILE A 116 16.50 -3.96 -15.59
C ILE A 116 15.53 -5.00 -15.03
N ILE A 117 15.23 -5.02 -13.73
CA ILE A 117 14.40 -6.09 -13.12
C ILE A 117 12.90 -5.98 -13.47
N LEU A 118 12.33 -4.76 -13.53
CA LEU A 118 10.98 -4.62 -14.11
C LEU A 118 10.99 -4.63 -15.64
N ARG A 119 12.11 -4.87 -16.33
CA ARG A 119 12.07 -5.08 -17.78
C ARG A 119 11.43 -6.41 -18.12
N ASP A 120 11.78 -7.49 -17.43
CA ASP A 120 11.14 -8.80 -17.61
C ASP A 120 9.69 -8.76 -17.12
N PHE A 121 9.45 -8.03 -16.02
CA PHE A 121 8.11 -7.75 -15.51
C PHE A 121 7.26 -6.98 -16.53
N ALA A 122 7.78 -5.86 -17.05
CA ALA A 122 7.11 -5.03 -18.04
C ALA A 122 6.94 -5.75 -19.38
N HIS A 123 7.92 -6.54 -19.81
CA HIS A 123 7.84 -7.27 -21.07
C HIS A 123 6.80 -8.39 -21.02
N ALA A 124 6.80 -9.21 -19.96
CA ALA A 124 5.76 -10.22 -19.76
C ALA A 124 4.37 -9.60 -19.62
N LEU A 125 4.27 -8.43 -18.98
CA LEU A 125 3.04 -7.66 -18.86
C LEU A 125 2.57 -7.05 -20.19
N GLU A 126 3.48 -6.51 -21.00
CA GLU A 126 3.16 -6.01 -22.35
C GLU A 126 2.64 -7.14 -23.24
N LEU A 127 3.22 -8.33 -23.16
CA LEU A 127 2.75 -9.52 -23.89
C LEU A 127 1.37 -10.00 -23.40
N SER A 128 1.10 -9.90 -22.10
CA SER A 128 -0.20 -10.23 -21.52
C SER A 128 -1.26 -9.17 -21.84
N ALA A 129 -0.89 -7.89 -21.85
CA ALA A 129 -1.76 -6.76 -22.23
C ALA A 129 -2.38 -6.93 -23.61
N GLN A 130 -1.62 -7.48 -24.57
CA GLN A 130 -2.10 -7.73 -25.94
C GLN A 130 -3.22 -8.77 -26.00
N ARG A 131 -3.41 -9.58 -24.96
CA ARG A 131 -4.41 -10.66 -24.92
C ARG A 131 -5.73 -10.30 -24.25
N SER A 132 -5.81 -9.14 -23.58
CA SER A 132 -7.03 -8.63 -22.93
C SER A 132 -7.67 -9.55 -21.86
N ASP A 133 -6.92 -10.49 -21.28
CA ASP A 133 -7.38 -11.33 -20.17
C ASP A 133 -6.65 -10.99 -18.86
N LEU A 134 -7.39 -10.43 -17.91
CA LEU A 134 -6.89 -10.08 -16.58
C LEU A 134 -6.44 -11.31 -15.78
N THR A 135 -7.05 -12.47 -15.99
CA THR A 135 -6.70 -13.72 -15.31
C THR A 135 -5.34 -14.24 -15.77
N GLU A 136 -5.09 -14.21 -17.08
CA GLU A 136 -3.77 -14.54 -17.64
C GLU A 136 -2.70 -13.57 -17.11
N THR A 137 -3.04 -12.27 -17.02
CA THR A 137 -2.14 -11.26 -16.44
C THR A 137 -1.77 -11.61 -15.00
N ILE A 138 -2.74 -11.96 -14.15
CA ILE A 138 -2.50 -12.37 -12.76
C ILE A 138 -1.59 -13.61 -12.69
N ALA A 139 -1.82 -14.61 -13.55
CA ALA A 139 -1.00 -15.81 -13.59
C ALA A 139 0.46 -15.50 -13.97
N CYS A 140 0.68 -14.67 -15.00
CA CYS A 140 2.02 -14.21 -15.37
C CYS A 140 2.69 -13.43 -14.23
N LEU A 141 1.95 -12.53 -13.57
CA LEU A 141 2.45 -11.77 -12.43
C LEU A 141 2.89 -12.68 -11.27
N GLN A 142 2.11 -13.71 -10.96
CA GLN A 142 2.46 -14.68 -9.91
C GLN A 142 3.76 -15.43 -10.21
N GLU A 143 3.96 -15.83 -11.46
CA GLU A 143 5.17 -16.54 -11.89
C GLU A 143 6.40 -15.63 -11.78
N ILE A 144 6.31 -14.40 -12.27
CA ILE A 144 7.44 -13.46 -12.25
C ILE A 144 7.84 -13.14 -10.82
N VAL A 145 6.88 -12.78 -9.96
CA VAL A 145 7.18 -12.48 -8.55
C VAL A 145 7.79 -13.68 -7.84
N SER A 146 7.28 -14.89 -8.10
CA SER A 146 7.84 -16.12 -7.53
C SER A 146 9.28 -16.37 -7.96
N ASN A 147 9.62 -16.11 -9.23
CA ASN A 147 10.97 -16.26 -9.74
C ASN A 147 11.92 -15.19 -9.18
N THR A 148 11.50 -13.92 -9.13
CA THR A 148 12.30 -12.83 -8.56
C THR A 148 12.60 -13.05 -7.08
N THR A 149 11.62 -13.51 -6.30
CA THR A 149 11.79 -13.77 -4.86
C THR A 149 12.88 -14.82 -4.58
N ARG A 150 13.02 -15.83 -5.46
CA ARG A 150 14.05 -16.87 -5.31
C ARG A 150 15.48 -16.37 -5.54
N SER A 151 15.63 -15.28 -6.27
CA SER A 151 16.94 -14.73 -6.65
C SER A 151 17.41 -13.60 -5.73
N ALA A 152 16.64 -13.24 -4.71
CA ALA A 152 16.97 -12.13 -3.84
C ALA A 152 18.16 -12.43 -2.92
N GLN A 153 19.13 -11.51 -2.88
CA GLN A 153 20.41 -11.69 -2.21
C GLN A 153 20.51 -10.95 -0.86
N VAL A 154 19.52 -10.13 -0.48
CA VAL A 154 19.58 -9.25 0.70
C VAL A 154 18.92 -9.92 1.90
N ASP A 155 19.68 -10.12 2.99
CA ASP A 155 19.12 -10.54 4.27
C ASP A 155 18.34 -9.39 4.92
N ILE A 156 17.02 -9.44 4.74
CA ILE A 156 16.05 -8.52 5.34
C ILE A 156 15.39 -9.09 6.58
N THR A 157 15.74 -10.31 7.01
CA THR A 157 15.04 -11.08 8.03
C THR A 157 14.79 -10.29 9.31
N PRO A 158 15.78 -9.55 9.89
CA PRO A 158 15.55 -8.80 11.12
C PRO A 158 14.50 -7.68 10.97
N ILE A 159 14.44 -7.03 9.81
CA ILE A 159 13.46 -5.96 9.54
C ILE A 159 12.12 -6.56 9.16
N GLN A 160 12.09 -7.64 8.39
CA GLN A 160 10.88 -8.37 8.06
C GLN A 160 10.18 -8.85 9.33
N SER A 161 10.86 -9.58 10.23
CA SER A 161 10.25 -10.06 11.48
C SER A 161 9.74 -8.93 12.36
N ALA A 162 10.45 -7.79 12.42
CA ALA A 162 9.99 -6.61 13.14
C ALA A 162 8.68 -6.03 12.56
N ILE A 163 8.54 -6.01 11.23
CA ILE A 163 7.32 -5.53 10.57
C ILE A 163 6.18 -6.56 10.69
N GLU A 164 6.47 -7.85 10.61
CA GLU A 164 5.50 -8.91 10.88
C GLU A 164 4.93 -8.79 12.30
N LEU A 165 5.77 -8.51 13.30
CA LEU A 165 5.32 -8.22 14.67
C LEU A 165 4.47 -6.95 14.77
N LEU A 166 4.82 -5.89 14.02
CA LEU A 166 3.99 -4.69 13.92
C LEU A 166 2.60 -5.01 13.38
N TYR A 167 2.50 -5.81 12.33
CA TYR A 167 1.20 -6.24 11.79
C TYR A 167 0.43 -7.13 12.77
N ALA A 168 1.09 -8.15 13.33
CA ALA A 168 0.47 -9.11 14.23
C ALA A 168 -0.10 -8.43 15.50
N THR A 169 0.54 -7.35 15.95
CA THR A 169 0.10 -6.58 17.12
C THR A 169 -0.73 -5.35 16.75
N GLN A 170 -1.08 -5.16 15.47
CA GLN A 170 -1.78 -3.96 14.97
C GLN A 170 -1.11 -2.66 15.42
N GLY A 171 0.23 -2.65 15.46
CA GLY A 171 1.04 -1.54 15.90
C GLY A 171 0.98 -1.25 17.41
N LYS A 172 0.44 -2.14 18.25
CA LYS A 172 0.32 -1.91 19.71
C LYS A 172 1.60 -2.20 20.49
N MET A 173 2.51 -3.03 19.95
CA MET A 173 3.77 -3.36 20.61
C MET A 173 4.69 -2.14 20.75
N ARG A 174 5.47 -2.06 21.84
CA ARG A 174 6.38 -0.93 22.07
C ARG A 174 7.58 -1.02 21.13
N MET A 175 8.03 0.13 20.63
CA MET A 175 9.14 0.19 19.69
C MET A 175 10.45 -0.40 20.24
N THR A 176 10.67 -0.29 21.56
CA THR A 176 11.83 -0.88 22.24
C THR A 176 11.80 -2.41 22.20
N GLU A 177 10.62 -3.02 22.30
CA GLU A 177 10.45 -4.47 22.22
C GLU A 177 10.69 -4.95 20.79
N ILE A 178 10.15 -4.24 19.80
CA ILE A 178 10.33 -4.55 18.38
C ILE A 178 11.81 -4.47 17.98
N ALA A 179 12.51 -3.41 18.40
CA ALA A 179 13.94 -3.25 18.11
C ALA A 179 14.79 -4.37 18.77
N ALA A 180 14.43 -4.78 19.99
CA ALA A 180 15.12 -5.87 20.69
C ALA A 180 14.96 -7.21 19.96
N GLN A 181 13.78 -7.51 19.39
CA GLN A 181 13.55 -8.71 18.59
C GLN A 181 14.39 -8.75 17.31
N ALA A 182 14.76 -7.59 16.77
CA ALA A 182 15.63 -7.50 15.61
C ALA A 182 17.13 -7.66 15.95
N TYR A 183 17.50 -7.79 17.23
CA TYR A 183 18.90 -7.82 17.71
C TYR A 183 19.73 -6.61 17.24
N LEU A 184 19.10 -5.44 17.09
CA LEU A 184 19.72 -4.21 16.64
C LEU A 184 19.61 -3.11 17.71
N SER A 185 20.62 -2.25 17.79
CA SER A 185 20.45 -0.98 18.53
C SER A 185 19.37 -0.12 17.87
N SER A 186 18.73 0.77 18.63
CA SER A 186 17.64 1.61 18.13
C SER A 186 18.03 2.43 16.89
N SER A 187 19.26 2.97 16.85
CA SER A 187 19.76 3.74 15.71
C SER A 187 20.00 2.87 14.46
N GLN A 188 20.55 1.66 14.64
CA GLN A 188 20.74 0.72 13.54
C GLN A 188 19.41 0.21 13.01
N PHE A 189 18.46 -0.09 13.91
CA PHE A 189 17.11 -0.51 13.57
C PHE A 189 16.41 0.56 12.74
N GLU A 190 16.35 1.81 13.23
CA GLU A 190 15.67 2.90 12.53
C GLU A 190 16.26 3.16 11.14
N ARG A 191 17.60 3.16 11.02
CA ARG A 191 18.28 3.34 9.73
C ARG A 191 17.98 2.20 8.76
N ARG A 192 18.13 0.93 9.20
CA ARG A 192 17.87 -0.23 8.33
C ARG A 192 16.40 -0.33 7.94
N PHE A 193 15.49 -0.06 8.88
CA PHE A 193 14.06 -0.05 8.63
C PHE A 193 13.67 0.98 7.57
N LYS A 194 14.19 2.22 7.69
CA LYS A 194 13.92 3.28 6.71
C LYS A 194 14.50 2.96 5.34
N ARG A 195 15.69 2.35 5.27
CA ARG A 195 16.30 1.90 4.01
C ARG A 195 15.43 0.87 3.28
N VAL A 196 14.82 -0.04 4.05
CA VAL A 196 13.96 -1.11 3.52
C VAL A 196 12.56 -0.61 3.13
N THR A 197 11.94 0.24 3.96
CA THR A 197 10.51 0.59 3.83
C THR A 197 10.24 2.02 3.35
N GLY A 198 11.25 2.89 3.37
CA GLY A 198 11.16 4.31 2.99
C GLY A 198 10.64 5.21 4.10
N VAL A 199 10.08 4.63 5.16
CA VAL A 199 9.50 5.36 6.30
C VAL A 199 10.14 4.91 7.61
N SER A 200 10.00 5.69 8.67
CA SER A 200 10.48 5.27 9.99
C SER A 200 9.58 4.18 10.58
N PRO A 201 10.09 3.35 11.51
CA PRO A 201 9.27 2.39 12.25
C PRO A 201 8.02 3.03 12.87
N LYS A 202 8.19 4.20 13.48
CA LYS A 202 7.09 4.98 14.07
C LYS A 202 6.04 5.38 13.03
N THR A 203 6.45 5.72 11.81
CA THR A 203 5.51 6.07 10.74
C THR A 203 4.67 4.85 10.36
N LEU A 204 5.30 3.68 10.13
CA LEU A 204 4.56 2.47 9.79
C LEU A 204 3.62 2.04 10.92
N THR A 205 4.04 2.12 12.19
CA THR A 205 3.17 1.86 13.34
C THR A 205 1.91 2.73 13.32
N ARG A 206 2.06 4.04 13.08
CA ARG A 206 0.91 4.96 13.00
C ARG A 206 0.02 4.64 11.80
N LEU A 207 0.61 4.24 10.68
CA LEU A 207 -0.10 3.86 9.46
C LEU A 207 -0.93 2.58 9.65
N ILE A 208 -0.39 1.56 10.31
CA ILE A 208 -1.11 0.33 10.67
C ILE A 208 -2.32 0.64 11.58
N ARG A 209 -2.14 1.50 12.58
CA ARG A 209 -3.24 1.91 13.47
C ARG A 209 -4.30 2.73 12.74
N PHE A 210 -3.86 3.66 11.88
CA PHE A 210 -4.74 4.45 11.02
C PHE A 210 -5.58 3.55 10.11
N GLU A 211 -4.95 2.61 9.41
CA GLU A 211 -5.62 1.64 8.54
C GLU A 211 -6.62 0.80 9.34
N GLY A 212 -6.26 0.36 10.55
CA GLY A 212 -7.20 -0.33 11.44
C GLY A 212 -8.45 0.50 11.77
N VAL A 213 -8.28 1.77 12.16
CA VAL A 213 -9.40 2.68 12.43
C VAL A 213 -10.23 2.94 11.18
N ARG A 214 -9.59 3.19 10.03
CA ARG A 214 -10.24 3.39 8.74
C ARG A 214 -11.11 2.18 8.40
N ASN A 215 -10.53 0.98 8.39
CA ASN A 215 -11.24 -0.24 8.03
C ASN A 215 -12.40 -0.53 8.99
N ARG A 216 -12.22 -0.26 10.30
CA ARG A 216 -13.31 -0.38 11.27
C ARG A 216 -14.45 0.60 10.97
N LEU A 217 -14.15 1.85 10.63
CA LEU A 217 -15.15 2.86 10.27
C LEU A 217 -15.81 2.61 8.91
N THR A 218 -15.12 1.96 7.97
CA THR A 218 -15.70 1.53 6.70
C THR A 218 -16.78 0.46 6.92
N VAL A 219 -16.54 -0.47 7.86
CA VAL A 219 -17.50 -1.54 8.21
C VAL A 219 -18.60 -1.05 9.15
N ASP A 220 -18.23 -0.22 10.14
CA ASP A 220 -19.11 0.30 11.17
C ASP A 220 -18.87 1.81 11.36
N PRO A 221 -19.57 2.65 10.57
CA PRO A 221 -19.44 4.11 10.64
C PRO A 221 -19.88 4.72 11.98
N TYR A 222 -20.58 3.94 12.81
CA TYR A 222 -21.09 4.41 14.09
C TYR A 222 -20.23 3.96 15.27
N ALA A 223 -19.07 3.35 15.00
CA ALA A 223 -18.14 2.90 16.03
C ALA A 223 -17.76 4.04 17.00
N SER A 224 -17.76 3.74 18.29
CA SER A 224 -17.46 4.68 19.36
C SER A 224 -16.02 5.20 19.26
N PRO A 225 -15.78 6.53 19.32
CA PRO A 225 -14.43 7.08 19.34
C PRO A 225 -13.56 6.57 20.48
N SER A 226 -14.16 6.22 21.62
CA SER A 226 -13.46 5.63 22.77
C SER A 226 -13.01 4.21 22.48
N ASP A 227 -13.86 3.40 21.84
CA ASP A 227 -13.55 2.02 21.46
C ASP A 227 -12.44 2.02 20.40
N LEU A 228 -12.54 2.87 19.38
CA LEU A 228 -11.49 3.05 18.38
C LEU A 228 -10.15 3.47 19.00
N THR A 229 -10.18 4.31 20.03
CA THR A 229 -8.95 4.73 20.74
C THR A 229 -8.30 3.54 21.44
N HIS A 230 -9.09 2.79 22.21
CA HIS A 230 -8.64 1.63 22.98
C HIS A 230 -8.16 0.49 22.07
N ASP A 231 -8.99 0.10 21.10
CA ASP A 231 -8.78 -1.08 20.28
C ASP A 231 -7.54 -0.95 19.37
N PHE A 232 -7.24 0.27 18.91
CA PHE A 232 -6.09 0.55 18.05
C PHE A 232 -4.88 1.15 18.80
N GLY A 233 -4.91 1.15 20.14
CA GLY A 233 -3.75 1.47 20.98
C GLY A 233 -3.33 2.95 20.97
N TYR A 234 -4.29 3.86 20.79
CA TYR A 234 -4.08 5.29 20.99
C TYR A 234 -4.16 5.63 22.48
N THR A 235 -3.42 6.65 22.90
CA THR A 235 -3.37 7.10 24.30
C THR A 235 -4.66 7.78 24.73
N ASP A 236 -5.29 8.48 23.80
CA ASP A 236 -6.49 9.27 23.97
C ASP A 236 -7.08 9.60 22.59
N GLN A 237 -8.31 10.13 22.58
CA GLN A 237 -9.00 10.49 21.33
C GLN A 237 -8.27 11.61 20.56
N ALA A 238 -7.56 12.52 21.24
CA ALA A 238 -6.85 13.61 20.57
C ALA A 238 -5.66 13.09 19.75
N HIS A 239 -4.93 12.10 20.27
CA HIS A 239 -3.88 11.39 19.56
C HIS A 239 -4.44 10.63 18.35
N LEU A 240 -5.56 9.92 18.51
CA LEU A 240 -6.25 9.26 17.39
C LEU A 240 -6.63 10.27 16.29
N ILE A 241 -7.27 11.39 16.67
CA ILE A 241 -7.71 12.41 15.70
C ILE A 241 -6.51 13.05 15.00
N HIS A 242 -5.44 13.34 15.73
CA HIS A 242 -4.22 13.92 15.17
C HIS A 242 -3.61 13.00 14.11
N ASP A 243 -3.46 11.72 14.41
CA ASP A 243 -2.88 10.75 13.48
C ASP A 243 -3.79 10.50 12.27
N PHE A 244 -5.10 10.35 12.50
CA PHE A 244 -6.05 10.15 11.41
C PHE A 244 -6.08 11.35 10.46
N LYS A 245 -6.08 12.58 10.98
CA LYS A 245 -5.98 13.80 10.14
C LYS A 245 -4.69 13.86 9.35
N ALA A 246 -3.57 13.42 9.92
CA ALA A 246 -2.28 13.45 9.24
C ALA A 246 -2.29 12.59 7.97
N PHE A 247 -2.96 11.44 7.99
CA PHE A 247 -3.02 10.50 6.87
C PHE A 247 -4.22 10.70 5.94
N ALA A 248 -5.37 11.15 6.44
CA ALA A 248 -6.60 11.27 5.65
C ALA A 248 -7.02 12.71 5.32
N ASN A 249 -6.29 13.73 5.80
CA ASN A 249 -6.68 15.15 5.74
C ASN A 249 -8.06 15.48 6.35
N ARG A 250 -8.73 14.53 7.03
CA ARG A 250 -10.04 14.68 7.68
C ARG A 250 -10.07 13.98 9.03
N THR A 251 -11.03 14.33 9.90
CA THR A 251 -11.22 13.62 11.18
C THR A 251 -11.78 12.22 10.96
N PRO A 252 -11.61 11.29 11.93
CA PRO A 252 -12.32 10.01 11.90
C PRO A 252 -13.83 10.18 11.81
N GLY A 253 -14.40 11.16 12.53
CA GLY A 253 -15.85 11.44 12.46
C GLY A 253 -16.32 11.96 11.10
N ALA A 254 -15.54 12.80 10.42
CA ALA A 254 -15.86 13.25 9.06
C ALA A 254 -15.72 12.12 8.04
N PHE A 255 -14.73 11.24 8.21
CA PHE A 255 -14.60 10.01 7.44
C PHE A 255 -15.81 9.09 7.64
N ALA A 256 -16.18 8.83 8.89
CA ALA A 256 -17.33 7.99 9.23
C ALA A 256 -18.65 8.54 8.64
N ALA A 257 -18.87 9.85 8.71
CA ALA A 257 -20.03 10.49 8.10
C ALA A 257 -20.07 10.31 6.57
N SER A 258 -18.90 10.38 5.90
CA SER A 258 -18.75 10.09 4.46
C SER A 258 -19.16 8.66 4.14
N VAL A 259 -18.62 7.67 4.87
CA VAL A 259 -18.97 6.25 4.69
C VAL A 259 -20.47 6.03 4.89
N ALA A 260 -21.06 6.59 5.94
CA ALA A 260 -22.48 6.42 6.24
C ALA A 260 -23.39 6.96 5.14
N GLN A 261 -22.95 8.00 4.41
CA GLN A 261 -23.70 8.59 3.31
C GLN A 261 -23.47 7.87 1.97
N GLN A 262 -22.32 7.20 1.79
CA GLN A 262 -21.94 6.50 0.56
C GLN A 262 -21.30 5.14 0.85
N PRO A 263 -22.08 4.16 1.36
CA PRO A 263 -21.57 2.87 1.80
C PRO A 263 -21.03 1.97 0.67
N ASN A 264 -21.03 2.39 -0.59
CA ASN A 264 -20.46 1.59 -1.70
C ASN A 264 -19.22 2.25 -2.34
N ALA A 265 -18.89 3.50 -2.01
CA ALA A 265 -17.78 4.22 -2.64
C ALA A 265 -16.42 3.82 -2.04
N GLU A 266 -16.35 3.59 -0.73
CA GLU A 266 -15.07 3.33 -0.03
C GLU A 266 -14.77 1.84 0.20
N PHE A 267 -15.70 0.94 -0.11
CA PHE A 267 -15.65 -0.48 0.29
C PHE A 267 -14.60 -1.33 -0.45
N LEU A 268 -14.17 -0.91 -1.64
CA LEU A 268 -13.39 -1.77 -2.54
C LEU A 268 -11.91 -1.41 -2.64
N GLN A 269 -11.44 -0.39 -1.91
CA GLN A 269 -10.01 -0.07 -1.83
C GLN A 269 -9.29 -0.72 -0.65
N TYR A 270 -10.02 -1.21 0.37
CA TYR A 270 -9.44 -1.46 1.71
C TYR A 270 -9.89 -2.76 2.39
N THR A 271 -10.47 -3.71 1.65
CA THR A 271 -10.81 -5.06 2.16
C THR A 271 -9.67 -6.05 2.00
#